data_AF-A0A2D6RG43-F1
#
_entry.id   AF-A0A2D6RG43-F1
#
_cell.length_a   1.000
_cell.length_b   1.000
_cell.length_c   1.000
_cell.angle_alpha   90.00
_cell.angle_beta   90.00
_cell.angle_gamma   90.00
#
_symmetry.space_group_name_H-M   'P 1'
#
loop_
_entity.id
_entity.type
_entity.pdbx_description
1 polymer ?
#
loop_
_entity_poly.entity_id
_entity_poly.type
_entity_poly.pdbx_seq_one_letter_code
_entity_poly.pdbx_strand_id
1 'polypeptide(L)'
;MIIDEMTKIIQQREKSIALSFFDIGKDLIYIRDKKLYLKNYKTFKDYIEDNFKFSKRSAEKYMAVTTRFQSRNEAASLGIEKLYILTQIQEEKSFELLEEAQETHIPRDKLIQRVNRMKSQAGEPPRYSDDRDEHDLKLIRQFQSLEIQFEEWSKVGENLSIALQNWKNEAVQTASPDVQKLIKKTLEMIGVI
;
A
#
# COMPACT_ATOMS: atom_id res chain seq x y z
N MET A 1 -13.98 -34.37 -30.13
CA MET A 1 -14.15 -35.10 -28.85
C MET A 1 -12.91 -35.08 -27.96
N ILE A 2 -11.67 -35.08 -28.48
CA ILE A 2 -10.44 -35.09 -27.65
C ILE A 2 -10.09 -33.70 -27.04
N ILE A 3 -10.30 -32.62 -27.80
CA ILE A 3 -9.89 -31.26 -27.38
C ILE A 3 -10.74 -30.74 -26.20
N ASP A 4 -12.05 -30.97 -26.22
CA ASP A 4 -12.96 -30.46 -25.18
C ASP A 4 -12.70 -31.13 -23.82
N GLU A 5 -12.41 -32.43 -23.82
CA GLU A 5 -12.05 -33.17 -22.61
C GLU A 5 -10.68 -32.73 -22.06
N MET A 6 -9.68 -32.59 -22.93
CA MET A 6 -8.37 -32.07 -22.52
C MET A 6 -8.46 -30.64 -21.97
N THR A 7 -9.30 -29.79 -22.57
CA THR A 7 -9.54 -28.42 -22.11
C THR A 7 -10.11 -28.41 -20.69
N LYS A 8 -11.11 -29.27 -20.40
CA LYS A 8 -11.67 -29.39 -19.05
C LYS A 8 -10.63 -29.84 -18.02
N ILE A 9 -9.76 -30.78 -18.38
CA ILE A 9 -8.66 -31.24 -17.50
C ILE A 9 -7.68 -30.10 -17.21
N ILE A 10 -7.31 -29.32 -18.23
CA ILE A 10 -6.42 -28.16 -18.07
C ILE A 10 -7.05 -27.12 -17.13
N GLN A 11 -8.34 -26.79 -17.32
CA GLN A 11 -9.07 -25.86 -16.46
C GLN A 11 -9.13 -26.32 -14.99
N GLN A 12 -9.32 -27.63 -14.75
CA GLN A 12 -9.30 -28.18 -13.39
C GLN A 12 -7.92 -28.04 -12.73
N ARG A 13 -6.85 -28.33 -13.47
CA ARG A 13 -5.47 -28.19 -12.98
C ARG A 13 -5.12 -26.73 -12.69
N GLU A 14 -5.51 -25.82 -13.59
CA GLU A 14 -5.36 -24.38 -13.40
C GLU A 14 -6.05 -23.90 -12.11
N LYS A 15 -7.30 -24.33 -11.89
CA LYS A 15 -8.05 -24.03 -10.67
C LYS A 15 -7.33 -24.54 -9.41
N SER A 16 -6.82 -25.77 -9.46
CA SER A 16 -6.06 -26.37 -8.36
C SER A 16 -4.77 -25.61 -8.05
N ILE A 17 -4.05 -25.13 -9.07
CA ILE A 17 -2.86 -24.29 -8.91
C ILE A 17 -3.22 -22.97 -8.21
N ALA A 18 -4.31 -22.32 -8.64
CA ALA A 18 -4.73 -21.06 -8.04
C ALA A 18 -5.10 -21.22 -6.55
N LEU A 19 -5.82 -22.29 -6.21
CA LEU A 19 -6.13 -22.64 -4.82
C LEU A 19 -4.87 -22.94 -4.00
N SER A 20 -3.92 -23.69 -4.57
CA SER A 20 -2.67 -24.03 -3.88
C SER A 20 -1.87 -22.79 -3.51
N PHE A 21 -1.75 -21.82 -4.42
CA PHE A 21 -1.08 -20.56 -4.13
C PHE A 21 -1.78 -19.72 -3.06
N PHE A 22 -3.12 -19.77 -3.02
CA PHE A 22 -3.88 -19.11 -1.96
C PHE A 22 -3.55 -19.70 -0.58
N ASP A 23 -3.50 -21.02 -0.49
CA ASP A 23 -3.17 -21.74 0.75
C ASP A 23 -1.73 -21.50 1.17
N ILE A 24 -0.80 -21.56 0.22
CA ILE A 24 0.60 -21.20 0.45
C ILE A 24 0.67 -19.78 1.04
N GLY A 25 -0.06 -18.80 0.48
CA GLY A 25 -0.13 -17.46 1.03
C GLY A 25 -0.56 -17.43 2.51
N LYS A 26 -1.58 -18.22 2.87
CA LYS A 26 -2.10 -18.33 4.25
C LYS A 26 -1.04 -18.92 5.20
N ASP A 27 -0.41 -20.01 4.80
CA ASP A 27 0.60 -20.69 5.62
C ASP A 27 1.85 -19.82 5.79
N LEU A 28 2.25 -19.11 4.74
CA LEU A 28 3.37 -18.17 4.79
C LEU A 28 3.09 -16.98 5.72
N ILE A 29 1.86 -16.47 5.76
CA ILE A 29 1.45 -15.42 6.73
C ILE A 29 1.63 -15.95 8.14
N TYR A 30 1.12 -17.14 8.42
CA TYR A 30 1.24 -17.76 9.74
C TYR A 30 2.71 -17.94 10.16
N ILE A 31 3.55 -18.47 9.27
CA ILE A 31 4.98 -18.68 9.51
C ILE A 31 5.72 -17.36 9.74
N ARG A 32 5.44 -16.33 8.92
CA ARG A 32 6.06 -15.00 9.05
C ARG A 32 5.68 -14.34 10.37
N ASP A 33 4.38 -14.30 10.68
CA ASP A 33 3.84 -13.53 11.82
C ASP A 33 4.21 -14.19 13.15
N LYS A 34 4.28 -15.52 13.18
CA LYS A 34 4.79 -16.28 14.34
C LYS A 34 6.32 -16.39 14.35
N LYS A 35 7.01 -15.84 13.35
CA LYS A 35 8.47 -15.89 13.17
C LYS A 35 9.05 -17.31 13.26
N LEU A 36 8.31 -18.32 12.81
CA LEU A 36 8.69 -19.74 12.94
C LEU A 36 9.97 -20.07 12.15
N TYR A 37 10.24 -19.31 11.09
CA TYR A 37 11.44 -19.46 10.28
C TYR A 37 12.74 -19.22 11.08
N LEU A 38 12.70 -18.42 12.16
CA LEU A 38 13.87 -18.12 12.99
C LEU A 38 14.46 -19.35 13.68
N LYS A 39 13.75 -20.49 13.70
CA LYS A 39 14.27 -21.75 14.23
C LYS A 39 15.49 -22.24 13.44
N ASN A 40 15.49 -22.06 12.13
CA ASN A 40 16.50 -22.63 11.22
C ASN A 40 17.08 -21.61 10.22
N TYR A 41 16.49 -20.41 10.09
CA TYR A 41 16.85 -19.42 9.08
C TYR A 41 17.02 -18.03 9.68
N LYS A 42 17.98 -17.25 9.16
CA LYS A 42 18.27 -15.89 9.64
C LYS A 42 17.21 -14.89 9.20
N THR A 43 16.72 -15.02 7.97
CA THR A 43 15.69 -14.15 7.43
C THR A 43 14.56 -14.94 6.80
N PHE A 44 13.39 -14.29 6.66
CA PHE A 44 12.28 -14.89 5.94
C PHE A 44 12.62 -15.12 4.45
N LYS A 45 13.50 -14.31 3.87
CA LYS A 45 13.98 -14.51 2.50
C LYS A 45 14.72 -15.84 2.38
N ASP A 46 15.66 -16.11 3.27
CA ASP A 46 16.44 -17.35 3.28
C ASP A 46 15.52 -18.57 3.41
N TYR A 47 14.54 -18.50 4.32
CA TYR A 47 13.53 -19.54 4.46
C TYR A 47 12.78 -19.82 3.15
N ILE A 48 12.39 -18.78 2.42
CA ILE A 48 11.68 -18.96 1.15
C ILE A 48 12.59 -19.57 0.08
N GLU A 49 13.77 -18.98 -0.13
CA GLU A 49 14.65 -19.33 -1.24
C GLU A 49 15.36 -20.68 -1.05
N ASP A 50 15.56 -21.11 0.21
CA ASP A 50 16.18 -22.41 0.51
C ASP A 50 15.18 -23.58 0.47
N ASN A 51 13.89 -23.35 0.77
CA ASN A 51 12.89 -24.42 0.84
C ASN A 51 12.03 -24.58 -0.41
N PHE A 52 11.83 -23.50 -1.18
CA PHE A 52 10.85 -23.49 -2.26
C PHE A 52 11.47 -23.08 -3.60
N LYS A 53 10.79 -23.47 -4.69
CA LYS A 53 11.19 -23.12 -6.06
C LYS A 53 10.69 -21.76 -6.52
N PHE A 54 10.18 -20.93 -5.60
CA PHE A 54 9.69 -19.59 -5.90
C PHE A 54 10.43 -18.53 -5.08
N SER A 55 10.49 -17.32 -5.63
CA SER A 55 11.19 -16.20 -4.98
C SER A 55 10.42 -15.64 -3.79
N LYS A 56 11.11 -14.89 -2.92
CA LYS A 56 10.47 -14.06 -1.88
C LYS A 56 9.38 -13.14 -2.45
N ARG A 57 9.59 -12.57 -3.65
CA ARG A 57 8.61 -11.70 -4.30
C ARG A 57 7.32 -12.45 -4.65
N SER A 58 7.45 -13.69 -5.12
CA SER A 58 6.30 -14.57 -5.40
C SER A 58 5.56 -14.90 -4.10
N ALA A 59 6.29 -15.20 -3.03
CA ALA A 59 5.75 -15.44 -1.70
C ALA A 59 4.92 -14.23 -1.20
N GLU A 60 5.50 -13.03 -1.25
CA GLU A 60 4.83 -11.78 -0.85
C GLU A 60 3.56 -11.53 -1.67
N LYS A 61 3.57 -11.86 -2.97
CA LYS A 61 2.39 -11.79 -3.83
C LYS A 61 1.27 -12.73 -3.36
N TYR A 62 1.59 -13.99 -3.04
CA TYR A 62 0.59 -14.93 -2.51
C TYR A 62 0.00 -14.43 -1.21
N MET A 63 0.84 -13.95 -0.29
CA MET A 63 0.42 -13.40 1.00
C MET A 63 -0.44 -12.14 0.84
N ALA A 64 -0.12 -11.25 -0.11
CA ALA A 64 -0.90 -10.05 -0.36
C ALA A 64 -2.31 -10.39 -0.85
N VAL A 65 -2.43 -11.34 -1.78
CA VAL A 65 -3.72 -11.83 -2.27
C VAL A 65 -4.54 -12.45 -1.15
N THR A 66 -3.96 -13.37 -0.38
CA THR A 66 -4.66 -14.04 0.72
C THR A 66 -5.09 -13.08 1.83
N THR A 67 -4.31 -12.03 2.09
CA THR A 67 -4.68 -11.00 3.06
C THR A 67 -5.90 -10.21 2.60
N ARG A 68 -5.96 -9.83 1.32
CA ARG A 68 -7.02 -8.98 0.76
C ARG A 68 -8.31 -9.74 0.46
N PHE A 69 -8.18 -10.91 -0.16
CA PHE A 69 -9.30 -11.70 -0.66
C PHE A 69 -9.43 -12.93 0.21
N GLN A 70 -10.21 -12.89 1.29
CA GLN A 70 -10.26 -13.99 2.28
C GLN A 70 -10.96 -15.26 1.76
N SER A 71 -11.37 -15.28 0.47
CA SER A 71 -12.11 -16.38 -0.15
C SER A 71 -11.28 -17.15 -1.17
N ARG A 72 -11.17 -18.47 -0.96
CA ARG A 72 -10.61 -19.42 -1.95
C ARG A 72 -11.34 -19.39 -3.29
N ASN A 73 -12.63 -19.07 -3.30
CA ASN A 73 -13.43 -19.09 -4.52
C ASN A 73 -13.04 -17.95 -5.48
N GLU A 74 -12.63 -16.80 -4.95
CA GLU A 74 -12.14 -15.65 -5.73
C GLU A 74 -10.79 -15.98 -6.40
N ALA A 75 -9.90 -16.66 -5.66
CA ALA A 75 -8.64 -17.17 -6.20
C ALA A 75 -8.86 -18.14 -7.35
N ALA A 76 -9.85 -19.03 -7.20
CA ALA A 76 -10.20 -20.01 -8.20
C ALA A 76 -10.85 -19.42 -9.46
N SER A 77 -11.50 -18.25 -9.37
CA SER A 77 -12.19 -17.63 -10.51
C SER A 77 -11.26 -16.76 -11.38
N LEU A 78 -10.39 -15.96 -10.76
CA LEU A 78 -9.60 -14.95 -11.49
C LEU A 78 -8.12 -15.32 -11.64
N GLY A 79 -7.63 -16.21 -10.79
CA GLY A 79 -6.22 -16.56 -10.69
C GLY A 79 -5.39 -15.50 -9.95
N ILE A 80 -4.27 -15.97 -9.38
CA ILE A 80 -3.45 -15.20 -8.43
C ILE A 80 -2.78 -13.97 -9.03
N GLU A 81 -2.40 -14.01 -10.31
CA GLU A 81 -1.81 -12.85 -11.00
C GLU A 81 -2.79 -11.68 -11.08
N LYS A 82 -4.03 -11.94 -11.50
CA LYS A 82 -5.06 -10.90 -11.64
C LYS A 82 -5.50 -10.38 -10.27
N LEU A 83 -5.69 -11.26 -9.29
CA LEU A 83 -5.97 -10.82 -7.91
C LEU A 83 -4.85 -9.96 -7.34
N TYR A 84 -3.59 -10.33 -7.57
CA TYR A 84 -2.48 -9.52 -7.09
C TYR A 84 -2.48 -8.11 -7.69
N ILE A 85 -2.81 -7.97 -8.97
CA ILE A 85 -2.97 -6.64 -9.61
C ILE A 85 -4.02 -5.80 -8.87
N LEU A 86 -5.14 -6.40 -8.46
CA LEU A 86 -6.21 -5.74 -7.70
C LEU A 86 -5.78 -5.34 -6.28
N THR A 87 -4.87 -6.07 -5.64
CA THR A 87 -4.32 -5.67 -4.32
C THR A 87 -3.56 -4.35 -4.34
N GLN A 88 -3.21 -3.83 -5.53
CA GLN A 88 -2.39 -2.62 -5.68
C GLN A 88 -3.21 -1.31 -5.69
N ILE A 89 -4.52 -1.39 -5.50
CA ILE A 89 -5.42 -0.23 -5.39
C ILE A 89 -6.20 -0.27 -4.07
N GLN A 90 -6.89 0.84 -3.78
CA GLN A 90 -7.82 0.95 -2.66
C GLN A 90 -8.85 -0.19 -2.68
N GLU A 91 -9.24 -0.66 -1.51
CA GLU A 91 -9.99 -1.88 -1.31
C GLU A 91 -11.38 -1.82 -1.95
N GLU A 92 -12.06 -0.69 -1.82
CA GLU A 92 -13.38 -0.45 -2.41
C GLU A 92 -13.32 -0.60 -3.94
N LYS A 93 -12.36 0.08 -4.59
CA LYS A 93 -12.15 0.00 -6.04
C LYS A 93 -11.68 -1.38 -6.51
N SER A 94 -10.99 -2.11 -5.63
CA SER A 94 -10.52 -3.48 -5.90
C SER A 94 -11.69 -4.45 -6.00
N PHE A 95 -12.72 -4.32 -5.15
CA PHE A 95 -13.89 -5.20 -5.19
C PHE A 95 -14.79 -4.91 -6.38
N GLU A 96 -14.99 -3.63 -6.74
CA GLU A 96 -15.72 -3.26 -7.96
C GLU A 96 -15.06 -3.86 -9.22
N LEU A 97 -13.73 -3.77 -9.34
CA LEU A 97 -13.02 -4.37 -10.46
C LEU A 97 -12.97 -5.90 -10.40
N LEU A 98 -13.06 -6.51 -9.22
CA LEU A 98 -13.10 -7.96 -9.08
C LEU A 98 -14.38 -8.52 -9.70
N GLU A 99 -15.53 -7.92 -9.38
CA GLU A 99 -16.84 -8.30 -9.92
C GLU A 99 -16.85 -8.14 -11.45
N GLU A 100 -16.42 -6.97 -11.96
CA GLU A 100 -16.32 -6.73 -13.40
C GLU A 100 -15.41 -7.75 -14.11
N ALA A 101 -14.27 -8.09 -13.50
CA ALA A 101 -13.30 -9.01 -14.09
C ALA A 101 -13.77 -10.47 -14.10
N GLN A 102 -14.59 -10.87 -13.12
CA GLN A 102 -15.23 -12.19 -13.07
C GLN A 102 -16.30 -12.33 -14.14
N GLU A 103 -17.10 -11.29 -14.38
CA GLU A 103 -18.15 -11.31 -15.39
C GLU A 103 -17.57 -11.27 -16.82
N THR A 104 -16.68 -10.31 -17.07
CA THR A 104 -16.25 -9.98 -18.45
C THR A 104 -14.96 -10.68 -18.88
N HIS A 105 -14.36 -11.51 -18.02
CA HIS A 105 -13.13 -12.25 -18.30
C HIS A 105 -11.98 -11.36 -18.81
N ILE A 106 -11.80 -10.20 -18.18
CA ILE A 106 -10.82 -9.19 -18.62
C ILE A 106 -9.41 -9.81 -18.74
N PRO A 107 -8.72 -9.66 -19.89
CA PRO A 107 -7.32 -10.06 -20.03
C PRO A 107 -6.41 -9.34 -19.04
N ARG A 108 -5.35 -10.03 -18.59
CA ARG A 108 -4.42 -9.51 -17.57
C ARG A 108 -3.88 -8.11 -17.93
N ASP A 109 -3.49 -7.89 -19.17
CA ASP A 109 -2.88 -6.61 -19.59
C ASP A 109 -3.89 -5.45 -19.57
N LYS A 110 -5.16 -5.72 -19.93
CA LYS A 110 -6.24 -4.73 -19.80
C LYS A 110 -6.54 -4.42 -18.34
N LEU A 111 -6.49 -5.43 -17.47
CA LEU A 111 -6.65 -5.24 -16.02
C LEU A 111 -5.51 -4.38 -15.45
N ILE A 112 -4.26 -4.63 -15.86
CA ILE A 112 -3.11 -3.80 -15.51
C ILE A 112 -3.31 -2.35 -15.96
N GLN A 113 -3.73 -2.12 -17.21
CA GLN A 113 -4.00 -0.76 -17.69
C GLN A 113 -5.07 -0.07 -16.85
N ARG A 114 -6.14 -0.78 -16.48
CA ARG A 114 -7.24 -0.21 -15.69
C ARG A 114 -6.81 0.10 -14.26
N VAL A 115 -6.11 -0.82 -13.61
CA VAL A 115 -5.50 -0.59 -12.30
C VAL A 115 -4.50 0.56 -12.34
N ASN A 116 -3.65 0.63 -13.38
CA ASN A 116 -2.72 1.74 -13.54
C ASN A 116 -3.44 3.07 -13.77
N ARG A 117 -4.56 3.10 -14.50
CA ARG A 117 -5.43 4.29 -14.63
C ARG A 117 -6.02 4.72 -13.29
N MET A 118 -6.46 3.78 -12.47
CA MET A 118 -7.00 4.08 -11.13
C MET A 118 -5.93 4.55 -10.15
N LYS A 119 -4.72 3.99 -10.26
CA LYS A 119 -3.54 4.51 -9.53
C LYS A 119 -3.13 5.88 -10.03
N SER A 120 -3.21 6.14 -11.32
CA SER A 120 -2.84 7.44 -11.90
C SER A 120 -3.92 8.52 -11.69
N GLN A 121 -5.18 8.14 -11.46
CA GLN A 121 -6.20 9.00 -10.86
C GLN A 121 -5.92 9.34 -9.38
N ALA A 122 -5.01 8.60 -8.73
CA ALA A 122 -4.36 8.94 -7.48
C ALA A 122 -2.88 9.33 -7.73
N GLY A 123 -2.64 10.27 -8.65
CA GLY A 123 -1.35 10.93 -8.82
C GLY A 123 -0.22 10.07 -9.41
N GLU A 124 -0.23 9.87 -10.73
CA GLU A 124 0.87 10.25 -11.66
C GLU A 124 0.71 9.58 -13.06
N PRO A 125 1.02 10.26 -14.18
CA PRO A 125 0.69 9.82 -15.55
C PRO A 125 1.76 8.90 -16.20
N PRO A 126 1.47 8.29 -17.36
CA PRO A 126 2.41 7.40 -18.06
C PRO A 126 3.60 8.18 -18.66
N ARG A 127 4.76 7.51 -18.78
CA ARG A 127 5.94 8.08 -19.47
C ARG A 127 5.72 8.09 -20.99
N TYR A 128 6.07 9.18 -21.69
CA TYR A 128 7.07 9.25 -22.78
C TYR A 128 7.07 10.63 -23.49
N SER A 129 8.28 11.08 -23.88
CA SER A 129 8.67 12.22 -24.76
C SER A 129 9.06 13.56 -24.11
N ASP A 130 10.16 14.12 -24.63
CA ASP A 130 10.86 15.35 -24.20
C ASP A 130 10.05 16.61 -24.57
N ASP A 131 8.99 16.93 -23.84
CA ASP A 131 8.29 18.21 -23.98
C ASP A 131 8.53 19.10 -22.75
N ARG A 132 9.34 20.16 -22.92
CA ARG A 132 9.76 21.05 -21.82
C ARG A 132 8.59 21.82 -21.22
N ASP A 133 7.60 22.15 -22.04
CA ASP A 133 6.41 22.89 -21.59
C ASP A 133 5.55 22.03 -20.64
N GLU A 134 5.50 20.72 -20.85
CA GLU A 134 4.81 19.79 -19.95
C GLU A 134 5.58 19.59 -18.63
N HIS A 135 6.92 19.59 -18.68
CA HIS A 135 7.77 19.58 -17.49
C HIS A 135 7.56 20.82 -16.62
N ASP A 136 7.51 22.00 -17.23
CA ASP A 136 7.30 23.27 -16.52
C ASP A 136 5.89 23.33 -15.90
N LEU A 137 4.86 22.90 -16.65
CA LEU A 137 3.51 22.79 -16.11
C LEU A 137 3.41 21.77 -14.96
N LYS A 138 4.20 20.68 -15.00
CA LYS A 138 4.30 19.72 -13.89
C LYS A 138 4.92 20.35 -12.65
N LEU A 139 6.03 21.08 -12.80
CA LEU A 139 6.68 21.77 -11.68
C LEU A 139 5.76 22.84 -11.06
N ILE A 140 5.03 23.58 -11.88
CA ILE A 140 4.04 24.57 -11.41
C ILE A 140 2.96 23.90 -10.56
N ARG A 141 2.39 22.78 -11.03
CA ARG A 141 1.36 22.04 -10.28
C ARG A 141 1.91 21.44 -8.98
N GLN A 142 3.14 20.94 -9.00
CA GLN A 142 3.82 20.45 -7.79
C GLN A 142 4.02 21.57 -6.78
N PHE A 143 4.43 22.76 -7.24
CA PHE A 143 4.59 23.92 -6.37
C PHE A 143 3.26 24.38 -5.78
N GLN A 144 2.19 24.46 -6.58
CA GLN A 144 0.86 24.81 -6.08
C GLN A 144 0.37 23.83 -5.00
N SER A 145 0.66 22.54 -5.16
CA SER A 145 0.33 21.55 -4.12
C SER A 145 1.19 21.74 -2.87
N LEU A 146 2.47 22.10 -3.02
CA LEU A 146 3.36 22.38 -1.89
C LEU A 146 2.96 23.66 -1.16
N GLU A 147 2.50 24.68 -1.89
CA GLU A 147 2.01 25.94 -1.34
C GLU A 147 0.81 25.71 -0.42
N ILE A 148 -0.18 24.92 -0.87
CA ILE A 148 -1.33 24.54 -0.03
C ILE A 148 -0.88 23.79 1.22
N GLN A 149 0.02 22.80 1.07
CA GLN A 149 0.56 22.06 2.22
C GLN A 149 1.34 22.95 3.19
N PHE A 150 2.07 23.94 2.66
CA PHE A 150 2.83 24.90 3.46
C PHE A 150 1.91 25.89 4.19
N GLU A 151 0.84 26.34 3.57
CA GLU A 151 -0.19 27.16 4.23
C GLU A 151 -0.87 26.40 5.37
N GLU A 152 -1.23 25.13 5.14
CA GLU A 152 -1.81 24.26 6.17
C GLU A 152 -0.82 24.05 7.33
N TRP A 153 0.45 23.77 7.01
CA TRP A 153 1.50 23.61 8.02
C TRP A 153 1.75 24.91 8.79
N SER A 154 1.75 26.07 8.12
CA SER A 154 1.93 27.38 8.74
C SER A 154 0.79 27.69 9.72
N LYS A 155 -0.46 27.36 9.35
CA LYS A 155 -1.62 27.48 10.26
C LYS A 155 -1.45 26.60 11.50
N VAL A 156 -0.90 25.39 11.36
CA VAL A 156 -0.57 24.53 12.50
C VAL A 156 0.49 25.18 13.39
N GLY A 157 1.54 25.76 12.80
CA GLY A 157 2.57 26.51 13.51
C GLY A 157 2.00 27.70 14.30
N GLU A 158 1.16 28.52 13.67
CA GLU A 158 0.48 29.66 14.30
C GLU A 158 -0.39 29.20 15.49
N ASN A 159 -1.19 28.15 15.30
CA ASN A 159 -2.03 27.59 16.37
C ASN A 159 -1.19 27.09 17.55
N LEU A 160 -0.07 26.42 17.29
CA LEU A 160 0.85 25.96 18.33
C LEU A 160 1.51 27.14 19.05
N SER A 161 1.92 28.18 18.32
CA SER A 161 2.49 29.39 18.91
C SER A 161 1.49 30.11 19.83
N ILE A 162 0.24 30.25 19.38
CA ILE A 162 -0.86 30.81 20.20
C ILE A 162 -1.09 29.97 21.45
N ALA A 163 -1.16 28.64 21.31
CA ALA A 163 -1.36 27.74 22.46
C ALA A 163 -0.21 27.84 23.48
N LEU A 164 1.04 27.92 23.00
CA LEU A 164 2.22 28.09 23.86
C LEU A 164 2.23 29.45 24.56
N GLN A 165 1.82 30.53 23.89
CA GLN A 165 1.70 31.86 24.50
C GLN A 165 0.60 31.89 25.55
N ASN A 166 -0.56 31.31 25.28
CA ASN A 166 -1.65 31.21 26.25
C ASN A 166 -1.21 30.43 27.49
N TRP A 167 -0.60 29.26 27.30
CA TRP A 167 -0.05 28.46 28.40
C TRP A 167 1.00 29.25 29.20
N LYS A 168 1.90 29.97 28.54
CA LYS A 168 2.91 30.81 29.21
C LYS A 168 2.25 31.90 30.05
N ASN A 169 1.26 32.61 29.51
CA ASN A 169 0.57 33.69 30.21
C ASN A 169 -0.10 33.20 31.50
N GLU A 170 -0.67 32.00 31.48
CA GLU A 170 -1.22 31.34 32.66
C GLU A 170 -0.10 30.90 33.63
N ALA A 171 0.96 30.28 33.11
CA ALA A 171 2.07 29.74 33.89
C ALA A 171 2.84 30.83 34.67
N VAL A 172 2.99 32.03 34.10
CA VAL A 172 3.69 33.16 34.74
C VAL A 172 2.98 33.66 36.00
N GLN A 173 1.67 33.43 36.12
CA GLN A 173 0.90 33.79 37.33
C GLN A 173 1.18 32.86 38.52
N THR A 174 1.97 31.79 38.31
CA THR A 174 2.24 30.78 39.33
C THR A 174 3.59 31.01 40.01
N ALA A 175 3.64 30.81 41.34
CA ALA A 175 4.86 30.86 42.13
C ALA A 175 5.65 29.53 42.14
N SER A 176 5.26 28.56 41.31
CA SER A 176 5.83 27.21 41.34
C SER A 176 7.23 27.16 40.69
N PRO A 177 8.28 26.72 41.42
CA PRO A 177 9.64 26.61 40.87
C PRO A 177 9.75 25.65 39.67
N ASP A 178 8.91 24.61 39.62
CA ASP A 178 8.92 23.66 38.51
C ASP A 178 8.27 24.23 37.25
N VAL A 179 7.22 25.06 37.43
CA VAL A 179 6.58 25.77 36.31
C VAL A 179 7.54 26.82 35.73
N GLN A 180 8.32 27.50 36.56
CA GLN A 180 9.33 28.47 36.11
C GLN A 180 10.42 27.84 35.21
N LYS A 181 10.82 26.58 35.47
CA LYS A 181 11.74 25.84 34.59
C LYS A 181 11.12 25.56 33.23
N LEU A 182 9.82 25.24 33.19
CA LEU A 182 9.10 24.97 31.94
C LEU A 182 8.89 26.24 31.11
N ILE A 183 8.65 27.40 31.75
CA ILE A 183 8.56 28.70 31.06
C ILE A 183 9.82 28.99 30.23
N LYS A 184 11.01 28.73 30.80
CA LYS A 184 12.28 28.93 30.08
C LYS A 184 12.37 28.07 28.82
N LYS A 185 11.97 26.80 28.89
CA LYS A 185 11.95 25.87 27.76
C LYS A 185 10.94 26.28 26.69
N THR A 186 9.78 26.79 27.09
CA THR A 186 8.76 27.29 26.17
C THR A 186 9.25 28.48 25.34
N LEU A 187 10.05 29.38 25.93
CA LEU A 187 10.66 30.51 25.20
C LEU A 187 11.64 30.06 24.11
N GLU A 188 12.38 28.98 24.34
CA GLU A 188 13.28 28.38 23.35
C GLU A 188 12.48 27.74 22.20
N MET A 189 11.33 27.14 22.50
CA MET A 189 10.47 26.51 21.48
C MET A 189 9.75 27.55 20.59
N ILE A 190 9.31 28.67 21.15
CA ILE A 190 8.65 29.75 20.40
C ILE A 190 9.63 30.42 19.40
N GLY A 191 10.93 30.44 19.69
CA GLY A 191 11.94 31.00 18.77
C GLY A 191 12.27 30.11 17.56
N VAL A 192 11.76 28.89 17.50
CA VAL A 192 12.04 27.88 16.47
C VAL A 192 10.82 27.59 15.58
N ILE A 193 9.62 27.94 16.05
CA ILE A 193 8.34 27.83 15.34
C ILE A 193 8.06 29.13 14.59
#